data_AF-A0A368GV80-F1
#
_entry.id   AF-A0A368GV80-F1
#
_cell.length_a   1.000
_cell.length_b   1.000
_cell.length_c   1.000
_cell.angle_alpha   90.00
_cell.angle_beta   90.00
_cell.angle_gamma   90.00
#
_symmetry.space_group_name_H-M   'P 1'
#
loop_
_entity.id
_entity.type
_entity.pdbx_description
1 polymer ?
#
loop_
_entity_poly.entity_id
_entity_poly.type
_entity_poly.pdbx_seq_one_letter_code
_entity_poly.pdbx_strand_id
1 'polypeptide(L)'
;MSKTVALVTQSLSRICLSRGLRSFNAPTSSTLYIPTLRRERITPILDVPENPKVGGGNPTVSYELPALENVRRVYTFPTLDKAPISAPAPFLQDIIEKMDPVPEKSRIEAPPAVAPVAIQLAPRLLTIRRKKMKKHKRRKRYDRDFFKYQKYHKEKKLRDLLLQAEREFIRRMKAHLAELESFKPEQYVEETIAAAKKEWSDELAPTGRKRYPHWSRLMSLEELYGIPKGDYIDKKAGLAGEEDAEKIRQLKIEYDNKYRGV
;
A
#
# COMPACT_ATOMS: atom_id res chain seq x y z
N MET A 1 49.80 -37.07 -17.56
CA MET A 1 48.37 -36.78 -17.30
C MET A 1 48.04 -37.24 -15.89
N SER A 2 47.83 -36.32 -14.95
CA SER A 2 47.77 -36.65 -13.51
C SER A 2 46.47 -37.39 -13.16
N LYS A 3 46.58 -38.38 -12.28
CA LYS A 3 45.46 -39.21 -11.78
C LYS A 3 44.32 -38.38 -11.16
N THR A 4 44.62 -37.16 -10.73
CA THR A 4 43.66 -36.20 -10.18
C THR A 4 42.69 -35.63 -11.22
N VAL A 5 43.11 -35.43 -12.48
CA VAL A 5 42.23 -34.92 -13.54
C VAL A 5 41.22 -35.98 -13.99
N ALA A 6 41.63 -37.26 -13.98
CA ALA A 6 40.76 -38.38 -14.34
C ALA A 6 39.64 -38.64 -13.32
N LEU A 7 39.87 -38.38 -12.02
CA LEU A 7 38.84 -38.54 -10.99
C LEU A 7 37.79 -37.44 -11.02
N VAL A 8 38.18 -36.20 -11.40
CA VAL A 8 37.24 -35.08 -11.53
C VAL A 8 36.29 -35.30 -12.71
N THR A 9 36.78 -35.79 -13.85
CA THR A 9 35.94 -36.08 -15.02
C THR A 9 35.01 -37.27 -14.79
N GLN A 10 35.42 -38.26 -13.97
CA GLN A 10 34.58 -39.39 -13.60
C GLN A 10 33.49 -39.03 -12.57
N SER A 11 33.71 -37.99 -11.74
CA SER A 11 32.66 -37.48 -10.83
C SER A 11 31.60 -36.67 -11.57
N LEU A 12 31.97 -35.95 -12.64
CA LEU A 12 31.05 -35.15 -13.43
C LEU A 12 30.18 -35.99 -14.37
N SER A 13 30.65 -37.16 -14.80
CA SER A 13 29.86 -38.08 -15.64
C SER A 13 28.78 -38.85 -14.86
N ARG A 14 28.86 -38.92 -13.52
CA ARG A 14 27.82 -39.54 -12.66
C ARG A 14 26.64 -38.62 -12.34
N ILE A 15 26.74 -37.32 -12.65
CA ILE A 15 25.64 -36.35 -12.45
C ILE A 15 24.72 -36.29 -13.70
N CYS A 16 25.11 -36.92 -14.80
CA CYS A 16 24.31 -37.00 -16.03
C CYS A 16 23.52 -38.30 -16.12
N LEU A 17 22.64 -38.56 -15.14
CA LEU A 17 21.58 -39.56 -15.28
C LEU A 17 20.33 -38.89 -15.86
N SER A 18 20.14 -39.14 -17.16
CA SER A 18 18.84 -39.40 -17.82
C SER A 18 17.58 -38.80 -17.16
N ARG A 19 17.17 -37.63 -17.63
CA ARG A 19 15.74 -37.27 -17.65
C ARG A 19 15.24 -37.31 -19.10
N GLY A 20 14.60 -38.41 -19.43
CA GLY A 20 13.85 -38.59 -20.66
C GLY A 20 12.75 -37.53 -20.77
N LEU A 21 12.51 -37.13 -22.02
CA LEU A 21 11.39 -36.28 -22.43
C LEU A 21 10.08 -36.95 -21.99
N ARG A 22 9.47 -36.45 -20.91
CA ARG A 22 8.05 -36.70 -20.62
C ARG A 22 7.23 -35.53 -21.16
N SER A 23 6.22 -35.92 -21.91
CA SER A 23 5.18 -35.10 -22.50
C SER A 23 4.56 -34.11 -21.53
N PHE A 24 4.11 -32.98 -22.08
CA PHE A 24 3.20 -32.05 -21.44
C PHE A 24 1.88 -32.76 -21.11
N ASN A 25 1.72 -33.16 -19.85
CA ASN A 25 0.42 -33.27 -19.21
C ASN A 25 0.42 -32.28 -18.05
N ALA A 26 -0.53 -31.34 -18.09
CA ALA A 26 -0.76 -30.35 -17.05
C ALA A 26 -1.03 -31.04 -15.71
N PRO A 27 -0.46 -30.56 -14.58
CA PRO A 27 -0.90 -31.03 -13.29
C PRO A 27 -2.26 -30.41 -12.98
N THR A 28 -3.21 -31.31 -12.71
CA THR A 28 -4.43 -31.08 -11.97
C THR A 28 -4.14 -30.35 -10.66
N SER A 29 -5.06 -29.44 -10.32
CA SER A 29 -5.18 -28.66 -9.08
C SER A 29 -4.38 -29.17 -7.89
N SER A 30 -3.44 -28.34 -7.44
CA SER A 30 -2.95 -28.39 -6.05
C SER A 30 -4.08 -27.90 -5.13
N THR A 31 -4.90 -28.83 -4.66
CA THR A 31 -5.83 -28.63 -3.55
C THR A 31 -5.00 -28.39 -2.28
N LEU A 32 -4.79 -27.12 -1.95
CA LEU A 32 -4.42 -26.76 -0.57
C LEU A 32 -5.66 -27.02 0.29
N TYR A 33 -5.63 -28.11 1.05
CA TYR A 33 -6.60 -28.38 2.09
C TYR A 33 -6.39 -27.35 3.20
N ILE A 34 -7.25 -26.32 3.23
CA ILE A 34 -7.34 -25.39 4.36
C ILE A 34 -8.32 -26.03 5.34
N PRO A 35 -7.90 -26.39 6.58
CA PRO A 35 -8.83 -26.86 7.59
C PRO A 35 -9.88 -25.78 7.84
N THR A 36 -11.16 -26.15 7.70
CA THR A 36 -12.26 -25.29 8.12
C THR A 36 -12.18 -25.14 9.64
N LEU A 37 -11.61 -24.03 10.11
CA LEU A 37 -11.79 -23.59 11.48
C LEU A 37 -13.30 -23.36 11.66
N ARG A 38 -13.94 -24.30 12.36
CA ARG A 38 -15.27 -24.12 12.92
C ARG A 38 -15.26 -22.78 13.64
N ARG A 39 -16.06 -21.85 13.12
CA ARG A 39 -16.36 -20.58 13.77
C ARG A 39 -17.22 -20.91 14.98
N GLU A 40 -16.59 -21.26 16.09
CA GLU A 40 -17.28 -21.27 17.36
C GLU A 40 -17.77 -19.84 17.63
N ARG A 41 -19.09 -19.72 17.84
CA ARG A 41 -19.71 -18.49 18.31
C ARG A 41 -19.17 -18.24 19.70
N ILE A 42 -18.16 -17.40 19.82
CA ILE A 42 -17.83 -16.76 21.09
C ILE A 42 -18.93 -15.74 21.33
N THR A 43 -19.96 -16.14 22.07
CA THR A 43 -20.82 -15.20 22.77
C THR A 43 -19.96 -14.51 23.84
N PRO A 44 -19.82 -13.18 23.85
CA PRO A 44 -19.19 -12.52 24.97
C PRO A 44 -20.10 -12.73 26.19
N ILE A 45 -19.65 -13.55 27.14
CA ILE A 45 -20.22 -13.61 28.48
C ILE A 45 -19.83 -12.28 29.13
N LEU A 46 -20.79 -11.36 29.20
CA LEU A 46 -20.72 -10.19 30.06
C LEU A 46 -21.11 -10.69 31.45
N ASP A 47 -20.13 -10.94 32.31
CA ASP A 47 -20.35 -11.18 33.74
C ASP A 47 -20.79 -9.87 34.39
N VAL A 48 -22.09 -9.59 34.31
CA VAL A 48 -22.77 -8.60 35.16
C VAL A 48 -23.25 -9.35 36.40
N PRO A 49 -22.80 -8.97 37.61
CA PRO A 49 -23.28 -9.62 38.82
C PRO A 49 -24.56 -8.91 39.27
N GLU A 50 -25.73 -9.53 39.13
CA GLU A 50 -26.90 -9.09 39.90
C GLU A 50 -27.67 -10.26 40.52
N ASN A 51 -27.82 -10.12 41.84
CA ASN A 51 -28.69 -10.88 42.73
C ASN A 51 -30.16 -10.77 42.31
N PRO A 52 -31.03 -11.68 42.79
CA PRO A 52 -32.33 -11.90 42.18
C PRO A 52 -33.43 -10.99 42.74
N LYS A 53 -34.48 -10.89 41.91
CA LYS A 53 -35.86 -10.42 42.17
C LYS A 53 -36.10 -8.95 41.80
N VAL A 54 -36.75 -8.73 40.66
CA VAL A 54 -38.13 -8.17 40.56
C VAL A 54 -38.64 -8.49 39.15
N GLY A 55 -39.84 -9.08 39.07
CA GLY A 55 -40.50 -9.42 37.82
C GLY A 55 -41.18 -8.22 37.15
N GLY A 56 -41.21 -8.25 35.82
CA GLY A 56 -41.89 -7.26 34.98
C GLY A 56 -41.53 -7.46 33.51
N GLY A 57 -42.14 -8.46 32.87
CA GLY A 57 -41.92 -8.74 31.46
C GLY A 57 -42.65 -7.73 30.58
N ASN A 58 -41.90 -6.85 29.90
CA ASN A 58 -42.40 -6.10 28.75
C ASN A 58 -42.05 -6.89 27.47
N PRO A 59 -42.96 -7.03 26.49
CA PRO A 59 -42.64 -7.70 25.24
C PRO A 59 -41.68 -6.83 24.42
N THR A 60 -40.42 -7.24 24.32
CA THR A 60 -39.45 -6.70 23.37
C THR A 60 -39.93 -6.97 21.95
N VAL A 61 -40.56 -5.97 21.34
CA VAL A 61 -40.79 -5.92 19.89
C VAL A 61 -39.43 -5.69 19.23
N SER A 62 -38.88 -6.73 18.61
CA SER A 62 -37.65 -6.63 17.82
C SER A 62 -37.97 -5.96 16.49
N TYR A 63 -37.53 -4.71 16.32
CA TYR A 63 -37.51 -4.07 15.01
C TYR A 63 -36.38 -4.67 14.18
N GLU A 64 -36.71 -5.42 13.13
CA GLU A 64 -35.75 -5.82 12.11
C GLU A 64 -35.52 -4.64 11.17
N LEU A 65 -34.29 -4.11 11.18
CA LEU A 65 -33.88 -3.12 10.19
C LEU A 65 -33.77 -3.79 8.82
N PRO A 66 -34.10 -3.09 7.71
CA PRO A 66 -33.91 -3.62 6.37
C PRO A 66 -32.44 -4.03 6.21
N ALA A 67 -32.22 -5.31 5.87
CA ALA A 67 -30.88 -5.79 5.59
C ALA A 67 -30.29 -4.97 4.44
N LEU A 68 -29.07 -4.44 4.62
CA LEU A 68 -28.30 -3.84 3.54
C LEU A 68 -28.17 -4.87 2.41
N GLU A 69 -28.95 -4.73 1.33
CA GLU A 69 -28.93 -5.61 0.16
C GLU A 69 -27.53 -5.68 -0.50
N ASN A 70 -26.62 -4.79 -0.13
CA ASN A 70 -25.25 -4.78 -0.58
C ASN A 70 -24.28 -5.32 0.49
N VAL A 71 -24.46 -6.58 0.89
CA VAL A 71 -23.42 -7.33 1.61
C VAL A 71 -22.25 -7.53 0.65
N ARG A 72 -21.27 -6.62 0.71
CA ARG A 72 -19.94 -6.74 0.10
C ARG A 72 -19.96 -7.13 -1.38
N ARG A 73 -19.83 -6.14 -2.28
CA ARG A 73 -19.39 -6.41 -3.66
C ARG A 73 -17.98 -6.99 -3.62
N VAL A 74 -17.89 -8.31 -3.48
CA VAL A 74 -16.67 -9.06 -3.70
C VAL A 74 -16.43 -9.02 -5.20
N TYR A 75 -15.47 -8.21 -5.64
CA TYR A 75 -14.98 -8.26 -7.02
C TYR A 75 -14.26 -9.60 -7.20
N THR A 76 -14.98 -10.61 -7.66
CA THR A 76 -14.42 -11.86 -8.15
C THR A 76 -14.00 -11.72 -9.61
N PHE A 77 -12.96 -12.45 -10.01
CA PHE A 77 -12.55 -12.52 -11.41
C PHE A 77 -13.70 -13.07 -12.28
N PRO A 78 -13.83 -12.63 -13.55
CA PRO A 78 -14.91 -13.06 -14.43
C PRO A 78 -14.91 -14.59 -14.55
N THR A 79 -15.94 -15.23 -14.03
CA THR A 79 -16.16 -16.68 -14.19
C THR A 79 -16.77 -16.92 -15.57
N LEU A 80 -16.45 -18.05 -16.22
CA LEU A 80 -16.97 -18.39 -17.55
C LEU A 80 -18.49 -18.60 -17.56
N ASP A 81 -19.07 -18.90 -16.39
CA ASP A 81 -20.50 -19.13 -16.23
C ASP A 81 -21.21 -17.79 -16.00
N LYS A 82 -21.71 -17.21 -17.09
CA LYS A 82 -22.60 -16.05 -17.03
C LYS A 82 -23.97 -16.53 -16.56
N ALA A 83 -24.41 -16.09 -15.38
CA ALA A 83 -25.82 -16.22 -15.01
C ALA A 83 -26.70 -15.54 -16.09
N PRO A 84 -27.82 -16.14 -16.50
CA PRO A 84 -28.72 -15.52 -17.47
C PRO A 84 -29.23 -14.20 -16.89
N ILE A 85 -28.92 -13.10 -17.57
CA ILE A 85 -29.45 -11.78 -17.25
C ILE A 85 -30.94 -11.80 -17.63
N SER A 86 -31.79 -12.07 -16.64
CA SER A 86 -33.24 -11.92 -16.79
C SER A 86 -33.60 -10.46 -16.54
N ALA A 87 -34.14 -9.79 -17.55
CA ALA A 87 -34.72 -8.47 -17.34
C ALA A 87 -35.94 -8.60 -16.41
N PRO A 88 -36.09 -7.74 -15.38
CA PRO A 88 -37.32 -7.72 -14.60
C PRO A 88 -38.50 -7.45 -15.55
N ALA A 89 -39.56 -8.24 -15.42
CA ALA A 89 -40.75 -8.12 -16.25
C ALA A 89 -41.28 -6.67 -16.18
N PRO A 90 -41.64 -6.05 -17.32
CA PRO A 90 -42.19 -4.70 -17.28
C PRO A 90 -43.47 -4.70 -16.46
N PHE A 91 -43.50 -3.90 -15.39
CA PHE A 91 -44.72 -3.62 -14.66
C PHE A 91 -45.71 -2.98 -15.64
N LEU A 92 -46.86 -3.62 -15.83
CA LEU A 92 -47.92 -3.17 -16.75
C LEU A 92 -48.49 -1.77 -16.43
N GLN A 93 -48.09 -1.17 -15.31
CA GLN A 93 -48.54 0.15 -14.86
C GLN A 93 -47.64 1.31 -15.36
N ASP A 94 -46.47 1.02 -15.92
CA ASP A 94 -45.55 2.02 -16.50
C ASP A 94 -45.66 2.12 -18.03
N ILE A 95 -46.79 1.68 -18.60
CA ILE A 95 -47.16 2.04 -19.98
C ILE A 95 -47.58 3.51 -19.96
N ILE A 96 -46.59 4.38 -19.87
CA ILE A 96 -46.71 5.80 -20.15
C ILE A 96 -47.19 5.88 -21.60
N GLU A 97 -48.45 6.28 -21.79
CA GLU A 97 -48.97 6.63 -23.11
C GLU A 97 -48.00 7.61 -23.75
N LYS A 98 -47.34 7.17 -24.83
CA LYS A 98 -46.49 8.04 -25.64
C LYS A 98 -47.39 9.10 -26.29
N MET A 99 -47.57 10.21 -25.60
CA MET A 99 -47.99 11.45 -26.23
C MET A 99 -46.76 11.98 -26.98
N ASP A 100 -46.80 11.88 -28.32
CA ASP A 100 -45.76 12.47 -29.16
C ASP A 100 -45.75 13.99 -28.92
N PRO A 101 -44.60 14.59 -28.54
CA PRO A 101 -44.52 16.03 -28.36
C PRO A 101 -44.81 16.74 -29.68
N VAL A 102 -45.74 17.70 -29.65
CA VAL A 102 -46.14 18.54 -30.78
C VAL A 102 -44.88 19.16 -31.41
N PRO A 103 -44.67 19.01 -32.73
CA PRO A 103 -43.42 19.42 -33.35
C PRO A 103 -43.40 20.94 -33.60
N GLU A 104 -43.06 21.74 -32.60
CA GLU A 104 -42.49 23.08 -32.84
C GLU A 104 -41.07 22.91 -33.38
N LYS A 105 -40.97 22.72 -34.70
CA LYS A 105 -39.69 22.61 -35.41
C LYS A 105 -39.03 23.99 -35.48
N SER A 106 -38.32 24.40 -34.44
CA SER A 106 -37.27 25.42 -34.61
C SER A 106 -36.29 24.90 -35.65
N ARG A 107 -36.05 25.66 -36.73
CA ARG A 107 -35.08 25.28 -37.78
C ARG A 107 -33.70 25.14 -37.13
N ILE A 108 -33.26 23.91 -36.93
CA ILE A 108 -31.88 23.60 -36.54
C ILE A 108 -31.04 23.83 -37.80
N GLU A 109 -30.40 25.00 -37.89
CA GLU A 109 -29.42 25.26 -38.92
C GLU A 109 -28.17 24.43 -38.63
N ALA A 110 -27.72 23.67 -39.62
CA ALA A 110 -26.47 22.94 -39.51
C ALA A 110 -25.33 23.95 -39.27
N PRO A 111 -24.37 23.65 -38.38
CA PRO A 111 -23.17 24.47 -38.23
C PRO A 111 -22.57 24.75 -39.63
N PRO A 112 -22.10 25.99 -39.90
CA PRO A 112 -21.54 26.33 -41.19
C PRO A 112 -20.44 25.32 -41.54
N ALA A 113 -20.54 24.72 -42.72
CA ALA A 113 -19.57 23.75 -43.20
C ALA A 113 -18.24 24.46 -43.49
N VAL A 114 -17.48 24.74 -42.44
CA VAL A 114 -16.12 25.27 -42.56
C VAL A 114 -15.29 24.18 -43.24
N ALA A 115 -14.68 24.49 -44.38
CA ALA A 115 -13.80 23.56 -45.05
C ALA A 115 -12.73 23.08 -44.05
N PRO A 116 -12.55 21.75 -43.86
CA PRO A 116 -11.63 21.24 -42.86
C PRO A 116 -10.23 21.78 -43.17
N VAL A 117 -9.71 22.62 -42.27
CA VAL A 117 -8.34 23.14 -42.39
C VAL A 117 -7.41 21.93 -42.38
N ALA A 118 -6.71 21.69 -43.48
CA ALA A 118 -5.80 20.57 -43.63
C ALA A 118 -4.67 20.71 -42.61
N ILE A 119 -4.81 20.06 -41.45
CA ILE A 119 -3.77 20.03 -40.43
C ILE A 119 -2.55 19.41 -41.09
N GLN A 120 -1.46 20.18 -41.22
CA GLN A 120 -0.21 19.72 -41.80
C GLN A 120 0.47 18.71 -40.85
N LEU A 121 -0.08 17.49 -40.80
CA LEU A 121 0.38 16.38 -39.95
C LEU A 121 1.60 15.65 -40.53
N ALA A 122 1.94 15.91 -41.78
CA ALA A 122 3.05 15.27 -42.49
C ALA A 122 4.40 15.32 -41.73
N PRO A 123 4.89 16.46 -41.21
CA PRO A 123 6.14 16.50 -40.44
C PRO A 123 6.07 15.71 -39.12
N ARG A 124 4.90 15.70 -38.47
CA ARG A 124 4.66 14.94 -37.24
C ARG A 124 4.66 13.44 -37.51
N LEU A 125 4.04 13.00 -38.60
CA LEU A 125 4.02 11.60 -39.04
C LEU A 125 5.42 11.08 -39.38
N LEU A 126 6.25 11.87 -40.05
CA LEU A 126 7.65 11.50 -40.32
C LEU A 126 8.44 11.32 -39.01
N THR A 127 8.21 12.18 -38.02
CA THR A 127 8.84 12.07 -36.70
C THR A 127 8.38 10.83 -35.94
N ILE A 128 7.08 10.51 -35.98
CA ILE A 128 6.52 9.29 -35.40
C ILE A 128 7.14 8.06 -36.07
N ARG A 129 7.21 8.00 -37.41
CA ARG A 129 7.82 6.88 -38.15
C ARG A 129 9.29 6.70 -37.77
N ARG A 130 10.07 7.78 -37.65
CA ARG A 130 11.46 7.72 -37.19
C ARG A 130 11.58 7.18 -35.77
N LYS A 131 10.77 7.67 -34.83
CA LYS A 131 10.76 7.19 -33.43
C LYS A 131 10.34 5.71 -33.34
N LYS A 132 9.30 5.30 -34.08
CA LYS A 132 8.85 3.91 -34.21
C LYS A 132 10.00 3.02 -34.68
N MET A 133 10.67 3.41 -35.76
CA MET A 133 11.77 2.63 -36.33
C MET A 133 12.97 2.55 -35.37
N LYS A 134 13.33 3.64 -34.69
CA LYS A 134 14.38 3.63 -33.64
C LYS A 134 14.02 2.69 -32.49
N LYS A 135 12.77 2.69 -32.00
CA LYS A 135 12.32 1.78 -30.94
C LYS A 135 12.35 0.32 -31.40
N HIS A 136 11.87 0.04 -32.61
CA HIS A 136 11.89 -1.28 -33.23
C HIS A 136 13.30 -1.86 -33.34
N LYS A 137 14.24 -1.09 -33.92
CA LYS A 137 15.64 -1.50 -34.06
C LYS A 137 16.34 -1.68 -32.69
N ARG A 138 16.02 -0.83 -31.71
CA ARG A 138 16.55 -0.96 -30.34
C ARG A 138 16.08 -2.24 -29.65
N ARG A 139 14.79 -2.57 -29.75
CA ARG A 139 14.23 -3.82 -29.22
C ARG A 139 14.89 -5.03 -29.88
N LYS A 140 14.93 -5.06 -31.22
CA LYS A 140 15.63 -6.14 -31.95
C LYS A 140 17.11 -6.30 -31.53
N ARG A 141 17.84 -5.19 -31.30
CA ARG A 141 19.22 -5.24 -30.79
C ARG A 141 19.27 -5.80 -29.37
N TYR A 142 18.39 -5.35 -28.49
CA TYR A 142 18.32 -5.84 -27.11
C TYR A 142 18.02 -7.35 -27.07
N ASP A 143 17.04 -7.81 -27.85
CA ASP A 143 16.65 -9.22 -27.90
C ASP A 143 17.79 -10.09 -28.46
N ARG A 144 18.46 -9.62 -29.53
CA ARG A 144 19.63 -10.30 -30.11
C ARG A 144 20.79 -10.39 -29.12
N ASP A 145 21.06 -9.31 -28.39
CA ASP A 145 22.21 -9.20 -27.51
C ASP A 145 21.82 -9.46 -26.03
N PHE A 146 20.67 -10.11 -25.79
CA PHE A 146 20.03 -10.22 -24.47
C PHE A 146 20.97 -10.82 -23.41
N PHE A 147 21.63 -11.94 -23.73
CA PHE A 147 22.54 -12.61 -22.80
C PHE A 147 23.79 -11.77 -22.49
N LYS A 148 24.27 -10.98 -23.45
CA LYS A 148 25.39 -10.05 -23.23
C LYS A 148 25.00 -8.97 -22.23
N TYR A 149 23.80 -8.39 -22.37
CA TYR A 149 23.26 -7.42 -21.41
C TYR A 149 23.07 -8.04 -20.03
N GLN A 150 22.51 -9.25 -19.94
CA GLN A 150 22.32 -9.94 -18.66
C GLN A 150 23.64 -10.19 -17.95
N LYS A 151 24.67 -10.65 -18.67
CA LYS A 151 26.01 -10.82 -18.10
C LYS A 151 26.58 -9.50 -17.57
N TYR A 152 26.55 -8.44 -18.39
CA TYR A 152 27.02 -7.12 -18.00
C TYR A 152 26.25 -6.54 -16.79
N HIS A 153 24.93 -6.67 -16.75
CA HIS A 153 24.12 -6.18 -15.63
C HIS A 153 24.36 -6.96 -14.35
N LYS A 154 24.58 -8.28 -14.42
CA LYS A 154 24.98 -9.09 -13.26
C LYS A 154 26.35 -8.66 -12.73
N GLU A 155 27.33 -8.52 -13.61
CA GLU A 155 28.68 -8.07 -13.23
C GLU A 155 28.65 -6.67 -12.62
N LYS A 156 27.92 -5.73 -13.24
CA LYS A 156 27.74 -4.38 -12.70
C LYS A 156 27.05 -4.41 -11.34
N LYS A 157 25.94 -5.14 -11.21
CA LYS A 157 25.22 -5.28 -9.93
C LYS A 157 26.12 -5.86 -8.85
N LEU A 158 26.91 -6.88 -9.17
CA LEU A 158 27.87 -7.46 -8.22
C LEU A 158 28.92 -6.45 -7.81
N ARG A 159 29.53 -5.72 -8.75
CA ARG A 159 30.52 -4.66 -8.42
C ARG A 159 29.91 -3.57 -7.54
N ASP A 160 28.75 -3.05 -7.92
CA ASP A 160 28.07 -1.99 -7.18
C ASP A 160 27.68 -2.47 -5.77
N LEU A 161 27.17 -3.70 -5.63
CA LEU A 161 26.83 -4.31 -4.34
C LEU A 161 28.08 -4.56 -3.47
N LEU A 162 29.16 -5.07 -4.06
CA LEU A 162 30.42 -5.30 -3.34
C LEU A 162 31.01 -3.99 -2.83
N LEU A 163 31.05 -2.95 -3.68
CA LEU A 163 31.51 -1.62 -3.29
C LEU A 163 30.62 -1.00 -2.19
N GLN A 164 29.31 -1.22 -2.24
CA GLN A 164 28.39 -0.79 -1.19
C GLN A 164 28.65 -1.51 0.13
N ALA A 165 28.81 -2.83 0.09
CA ALA A 165 29.09 -3.65 1.26
C ALA A 165 30.43 -3.25 1.91
N GLU A 166 31.46 -3.02 1.10
CA GLU A 166 32.77 -2.57 1.58
C GLU A 166 32.70 -1.18 2.23
N ARG A 167 32.01 -0.22 1.59
CA ARG A 167 31.80 1.12 2.16
C ARG A 167 31.02 1.07 3.47
N GLU A 168 29.99 0.24 3.53
CA GLU A 168 29.20 0.07 4.75
C GLU A 168 30.02 -0.56 5.87
N PHE A 169 30.84 -1.56 5.55
CA PHE A 169 31.76 -2.17 6.50
C PHE A 169 32.76 -1.14 7.05
N ILE A 170 33.42 -0.37 6.16
CA ILE A 170 34.34 0.69 6.56
C ILE A 170 33.64 1.72 7.44
N ARG A 171 32.39 2.10 7.11
CA ARG A 171 31.59 3.02 7.91
C ARG A 171 31.33 2.47 9.31
N ARG A 172 30.91 1.20 9.43
CA ARG A 172 30.68 0.54 10.72
C ARG A 172 31.95 0.47 11.55
N MET A 173 33.09 0.14 10.94
CA MET A 173 34.37 0.09 11.65
C MET A 173 34.83 1.46 12.14
N LYS A 174 34.68 2.49 11.31
CA LYS A 174 34.96 3.87 11.73
C LYS A 174 34.04 4.33 12.85
N ALA A 175 32.76 3.94 12.83
CA ALA A 175 31.82 4.25 13.90
C ALA A 175 32.27 3.61 15.23
N HIS A 176 32.63 2.34 15.24
CA HIS A 176 33.13 1.68 16.45
C HIS A 176 34.43 2.28 16.97
N LEU A 177 35.36 2.65 16.08
CA LEU A 177 36.58 3.35 16.50
C LEU A 177 36.26 4.73 17.10
N ALA A 178 35.33 5.48 16.51
CA ALA A 178 34.91 6.77 17.05
C ALA A 178 34.16 6.62 18.38
N GLU A 179 33.34 5.58 18.56
CA GLU A 179 32.71 5.23 19.84
C GLU A 179 33.79 4.97 20.90
N LEU A 180 34.84 4.20 20.57
CA LEU A 180 35.94 3.92 21.49
C LEU A 180 36.78 5.17 21.81
N GLU A 181 37.08 6.00 20.81
CA GLU A 181 37.84 7.24 21.00
C GLU A 181 37.07 8.29 21.83
N SER A 182 35.76 8.36 21.65
CA SER A 182 34.89 9.28 22.39
C SER A 182 34.48 8.76 23.77
N PHE A 183 34.71 7.48 24.06
CA PHE A 183 34.35 6.86 25.33
C PHE A 183 35.17 7.44 26.48
N LYS A 184 34.48 8.18 27.37
CA LYS A 184 35.06 8.72 28.61
C LYS A 184 34.67 7.82 29.77
N PRO A 185 35.61 7.03 30.34
CA PRO A 185 35.28 6.03 31.36
C PRO A 185 34.76 6.64 32.65
N GLU A 186 35.28 7.80 33.05
CA GLU A 186 34.85 8.50 34.27
C GLU A 186 33.37 8.89 34.20
N GLN A 187 32.95 9.49 33.08
CA GLN A 187 31.56 9.87 32.84
C GLN A 187 30.64 8.64 32.83
N TYR A 188 31.07 7.54 32.19
CA TYR A 188 30.31 6.30 32.18
C TYR A 188 30.09 5.73 33.60
N VAL A 189 31.12 5.76 34.46
CA VAL A 189 31.00 5.30 35.85
C VAL A 189 30.10 6.23 36.64
N GLU A 190 30.22 7.55 36.50
CA GLU A 190 29.35 8.52 37.14
C GLU A 190 27.88 8.33 36.74
N GLU A 191 27.60 8.18 35.44
CA GLU A 191 26.26 7.91 34.91
C GLU A 191 25.71 6.57 35.45
N THR A 192 26.54 5.53 35.53
CA THR A 192 26.13 4.23 36.05
C THR A 192 25.82 4.30 37.55
N ILE A 193 26.65 5.00 38.33
CA ILE A 193 26.41 5.23 39.77
C ILE A 193 25.17 6.09 39.97
N ALA A 194 24.97 7.13 39.16
CA ALA A 194 23.80 8.00 39.21
C ALA A 194 22.53 7.22 38.86
N ALA A 195 22.56 6.37 37.82
CA ALA A 195 21.46 5.50 37.45
C ALA A 195 21.15 4.46 38.55
N ALA A 196 22.17 3.91 39.20
CA ALA A 196 21.99 2.96 40.30
C ALA A 196 21.46 3.64 41.59
N LYS A 197 21.88 4.87 41.86
CA LYS A 197 21.40 5.70 42.98
C LYS A 197 20.05 6.36 42.70
N LYS A 198 19.56 6.31 41.45
CA LYS A 198 18.27 6.89 41.07
C LYS A 198 17.16 6.09 41.74
N GLU A 199 16.70 6.59 42.88
CA GLU A 199 15.53 6.05 43.54
C GLU A 199 14.27 6.40 42.73
N TRP A 200 13.44 5.40 42.44
CA TRP A 200 12.21 5.57 41.65
C TRP A 200 11.09 6.26 42.47
N SER A 201 11.39 6.67 43.70
CA SER A 201 10.53 7.38 44.64
C SER A 201 10.27 8.84 44.24
N ASP A 202 11.17 9.46 43.46
CA ASP A 202 11.01 10.84 42.98
C ASP A 202 9.89 11.03 41.93
N GLU A 203 9.27 9.93 41.47
CA GLU A 203 8.03 9.96 40.69
C GLU A 203 6.78 9.61 41.51
N LEU A 204 6.76 9.86 42.82
CA LEU A 204 5.50 9.83 43.55
C LEU A 204 4.59 10.96 43.05
N ALA A 205 3.34 10.63 42.69
CA ALA A 205 2.34 11.66 42.52
C ALA A 205 2.20 12.42 43.86
N PRO A 206 1.83 13.71 43.88
CA PRO A 206 1.60 14.47 45.12
C PRO A 206 0.57 13.83 46.06
N THR A 207 -0.17 12.82 45.60
CA THR A 207 -1.09 11.97 46.35
C THR A 207 -0.45 10.76 47.05
N GLY A 208 0.87 10.58 47.02
CA GLY A 208 1.59 9.48 47.68
C GLY A 208 1.49 8.11 47.01
N ARG A 209 0.85 8.03 45.83
CA ARG A 209 0.72 6.78 45.05
C ARG A 209 1.91 6.64 44.09
N LYS A 210 2.46 5.42 43.95
CA LYS A 210 3.46 5.08 42.93
C LYS A 210 2.91 5.45 41.55
N ARG A 211 3.54 6.38 40.83
CA ARG A 211 3.29 6.52 39.39
C ARG A 211 3.95 5.34 38.73
N TYR A 212 3.14 4.34 38.39
CA TYR A 212 3.60 3.37 37.40
C TYR A 212 3.77 4.13 36.08
N PRO A 213 4.94 4.02 35.43
CA PRO A 213 5.10 4.54 34.09
C PRO A 213 3.98 3.96 33.23
N HIS A 214 3.12 4.83 32.69
CA HIS A 214 2.20 4.40 31.64
C HIS A 214 3.05 3.80 30.52
N TRP A 215 2.56 2.77 29.83
CA TRP A 215 3.31 2.06 28.78
C TRP A 215 3.89 3.01 27.71
N SER A 216 3.26 4.17 27.50
CA SER A 216 3.75 5.25 26.63
C SER A 216 4.94 6.07 27.16
N ARG A 217 5.42 5.81 28.38
CA ARG A 217 6.58 6.47 29.01
C ARG A 217 7.81 5.55 29.05
N LEU A 218 7.62 4.23 28.96
CA LEU A 218 8.69 3.23 28.91
C LEU A 218 9.20 2.98 27.50
N MET A 219 8.32 3.14 26.50
CA MET A 219 8.66 3.04 25.09
C MET A 219 8.04 4.22 24.35
N SER A 220 8.79 4.82 23.44
CA SER A 220 8.20 5.77 22.51
C SER A 220 7.27 5.02 21.53
N LEU A 221 6.29 5.73 20.95
CA LEU A 221 5.47 5.14 19.88
C LEU A 221 6.34 4.68 18.71
N GLU A 222 7.46 5.34 18.46
CA GLU A 222 8.40 4.91 17.42
C GLU A 222 9.03 3.55 17.75
N GLU A 223 9.41 3.34 19.01
CA GLU A 223 9.95 2.05 19.48
C GLU A 223 8.89 0.94 19.47
N LEU A 224 7.63 1.26 19.78
CA LEU A 224 6.52 0.30 19.74
C LEU A 224 6.16 -0.13 18.31
N TYR A 225 6.23 0.79 17.36
CA TYR A 225 5.87 0.54 15.97
C TYR A 225 7.09 0.30 15.06
N GLY A 226 8.30 0.25 15.60
CA GLY A 226 9.54 0.06 14.84
C GLY A 226 9.80 1.17 13.81
N ILE A 227 9.27 2.37 14.06
CA ILE A 227 9.43 3.53 13.19
C ILE A 227 10.80 4.16 13.51
N PRO A 228 11.62 4.55 12.52
CA PRO A 228 12.84 5.29 12.81
C PRO A 228 12.50 6.58 13.55
N LYS A 229 13.26 6.91 14.61
CA LYS A 229 13.13 8.19 15.34
C LYS A 229 13.35 9.34 14.35
N GLY A 230 12.23 9.90 13.87
CA GLY A 230 12.18 11.05 12.99
C GLY A 230 11.55 12.19 13.77
N ASP A 231 12.38 13.11 14.25
CA ASP A 231 12.05 14.14 15.25
C ASP A 231 11.14 15.28 14.77
N TYR A 232 10.28 15.07 13.76
CA TYR A 232 9.47 16.16 13.23
C TYR A 232 8.06 15.73 12.84
N ILE A 233 7.18 15.70 13.84
CA ILE A 233 5.77 16.00 13.58
C ILE A 233 5.69 17.50 13.42
N ASP A 234 5.61 17.98 12.18
CA ASP A 234 5.37 19.38 11.92
C ASP A 234 4.01 19.77 12.51
N LYS A 235 4.02 20.40 13.69
CA LYS A 235 2.78 20.90 14.31
C LYS A 235 2.12 21.99 13.48
N LYS A 236 2.83 22.53 12.47
CA LYS A 236 2.32 23.47 11.48
C LYS A 236 1.90 22.79 10.17
N ALA A 237 2.11 21.50 9.99
CA ALA A 237 1.58 20.80 8.81
C ALA A 237 0.05 20.83 8.85
N GLY A 238 -0.54 21.50 7.85
CA GLY A 238 -1.98 21.71 7.74
C GLY A 238 -2.49 23.03 8.33
N LEU A 239 -1.64 23.83 8.99
CA LEU A 239 -1.94 25.24 9.22
C LEU A 239 -1.65 26.03 7.94
N ALA A 240 -2.53 26.98 7.61
CA ALA A 240 -2.32 27.88 6.48
C ALA A 240 -1.01 28.67 6.67
N GLY A 241 -0.18 28.73 5.64
CA GLY A 241 0.99 29.62 5.60
C GLY A 241 0.58 31.09 5.69
N GLU A 242 1.53 32.00 5.87
CA GLU A 242 1.23 33.44 6.00
C GLU A 242 0.46 33.98 4.78
N GLU A 243 0.84 33.57 3.58
CA GLU A 243 0.17 33.92 2.32
C GLU A 243 -1.26 33.34 2.23
N ASP A 244 -1.44 32.08 2.64
CA ASP A 244 -2.76 31.42 2.66
C ASP A 244 -3.67 32.02 3.75
N ALA A 245 -3.11 32.45 4.87
CA ALA A 245 -3.84 33.09 5.97
C ALA A 245 -4.35 34.49 5.57
N GLU A 246 -3.62 35.22 4.72
CA GLU A 246 -4.08 36.47 4.12
C GLU A 246 -5.20 36.22 3.10
N LYS A 247 -5.07 35.19 2.27
CA LYS A 247 -6.10 34.80 1.31
C LYS A 247 -7.38 34.35 2.01
N ILE A 248 -7.28 33.59 3.10
CA ILE A 248 -8.43 33.19 3.93
C ILE A 248 -9.08 34.42 4.58
N ARG A 249 -8.28 35.41 5.03
CA ARG A 249 -8.81 36.68 5.55
C ARG A 249 -9.56 37.47 4.48
N GLN A 250 -9.01 37.59 3.28
CA GLN A 250 -9.68 38.25 2.15
C GLN A 250 -10.98 37.54 1.78
N LEU A 251 -10.97 36.21 1.64
CA LEU A 251 -12.17 35.42 1.35
C LEU A 251 -13.24 35.55 2.44
N LYS A 252 -12.82 35.67 3.71
CA LYS A 252 -13.75 35.91 4.82
C LYS A 252 -14.38 37.30 4.74
N ILE A 253 -13.59 38.33 4.43
CA ILE A 253 -14.10 39.70 4.19
C ILE A 253 -15.05 39.72 2.98
N GLU A 254 -14.69 39.09 1.87
CA GLU A 254 -15.54 38.97 0.68
C GLU A 254 -16.85 38.25 0.98
N TYR A 255 -16.79 37.16 1.76
CA TYR A 255 -17.98 36.42 2.19
C TYR A 255 -18.87 37.26 3.11
N ASP A 256 -18.29 37.94 4.09
CA ASP A 256 -19.04 38.80 5.01
C ASP A 256 -19.68 39.99 4.27
N ASN A 257 -18.97 40.62 3.33
CA ASN A 257 -19.51 41.68 2.48
C ASN A 257 -20.65 41.17 1.57
N LYS A 258 -20.51 39.95 1.04
CA LYS A 258 -21.48 39.38 0.10
C LYS A 258 -22.75 38.85 0.78
N TYR A 259 -22.65 38.36 2.01
CA TYR A 259 -23.75 37.64 2.67
C TYR A 259 -24.17 38.18 4.04
N ARG A 260 -23.31 38.91 4.75
CA ARG A 260 -23.62 39.50 6.06
C ARG A 260 -23.82 41.02 6.05
N GLY A 261 -23.47 41.70 4.96
CA GLY A 261 -23.86 43.09 4.69
C GLY A 261 -23.43 44.08 5.77
N VAL A 262 -22.11 44.25 5.92
CA VAL A 262 -21.52 45.48 6.48
C VAL A 262 -21.09 46.37 5.32
#